data_AF-A0A7C6KMC5-F1
#
_entry.id   AF-A0A7C6KMC5-F1
#
_cell.length_a   1.000
_cell.length_b   1.000
_cell.length_c   1.000
_cell.angle_alpha   90.00
_cell.angle_beta   90.00
_cell.angle_gamma   90.00
#
_symmetry.space_group_name_H-M   'P 1'
#
loop_
_entity.id
_entity.type
_entity.pdbx_description
1 polymer ?
#
loop_
_entity_poly.entity_id
_entity_poly.type
_entity_poly.pdbx_seq_one_letter_code
_entity_poly.pdbx_strand_id
1 'polypeptide(L)' 'MSQSFLSAIEAGQKVPTVTTLQKICEALGISLVEFFTDEPTQVPNHLRPLLDEGRRLKPTQVKKLAEFLASLKDNE' A
#
# COMPACT_ATOMS: atom_id res chain seq x y z
N MET A 1 18.93 12.86 14.52
CA MET A 1 17.69 13.66 14.63
C MET A 1 17.51 13.97 16.11
N SER A 2 17.17 15.21 16.51
CA SER A 2 16.96 15.51 17.93
C SER A 2 15.54 15.15 18.37
N GLN A 3 15.37 14.84 19.65
CA GLN A 3 14.05 14.61 20.25
C GLN A 3 13.13 15.84 20.07
N SER A 4 13.68 17.05 20.26
CA SER A 4 12.95 18.30 20.09
C SER A 4 12.43 18.51 18.67
N PHE A 5 13.14 18.00 17.66
CA PHE A 5 12.71 18.07 16.26
C PHE A 5 11.60 17.06 15.96
N LEU A 6 11.69 15.84 16.49
CA LEU A 6 10.61 14.84 16.42
C LEU A 6 9.34 15.34 17.09
N SER A 7 9.44 15.89 18.30
CA SER A 7 8.30 16.45 19.04
C SER A 7 7.61 17.59 18.28
N ALA A 8 8.37 18.45 17.59
CA ALA A 8 7.78 19.51 16.76
C ALA A 8 7.06 18.95 15.51
N ILE A 9 7.51 17.83 14.96
CA ILE A 9 6.81 17.14 13.86
C ILE A 9 5.50 16.53 14.37
N GLU A 10 5.55 15.83 15.50
CA GLU A 10 4.37 15.20 16.13
C GLU A 10 3.30 16.23 16.53
N ALA A 11 3.72 17.42 16.96
CA ALA A 11 2.84 18.55 17.27
C ALA A 11 2.32 19.29 16.02
N GLY A 12 2.67 18.86 14.81
CA GLY A 12 2.29 19.52 13.55
C GLY A 12 2.95 20.88 13.30
N GLN A 13 3.95 21.24 14.11
CA GLN A 13 4.65 22.54 14.02
C GLN A 13 5.73 22.54 12.94
N LYS A 14 6.22 21.36 12.54
CA LYS A 14 7.23 21.19 11.50
C LYS A 14 6.86 20.07 10.53
N VAL A 15 7.06 20.34 9.24
CA VAL A 15 6.96 19.34 8.19
C VAL A 15 8.35 18.77 7.92
N PRO A 16 8.56 17.44 8.04
CA PRO A 16 9.86 16.83 7.75
C PRO A 16 10.16 16.86 6.24
N THR A 17 11.45 16.83 5.88
CA THR A 17 11.85 16.53 4.50
C THR A 17 11.60 15.05 4.16
N VAL A 18 11.53 14.70 2.88
CA VAL A 18 11.36 13.30 2.44
C VAL A 18 12.43 12.39 3.04
N THR A 19 13.70 12.82 3.08
CA THR A 19 14.80 12.05 3.68
C THR A 19 14.64 11.86 5.19
N THR A 20 14.05 12.84 5.87
CA THR A 20 13.76 12.76 7.31
C THR A 20 12.61 11.79 7.55
N LEU A 21 11.55 11.91 6.75
CA LEU A 21 10.38 11.04 6.80
C LEU A 21 10.75 9.58 6.50
N GLN A 22 11.65 9.35 5.54
CA GLN A 22 12.18 8.01 5.24
C GLN A 22 12.84 7.37 6.47
N LYS A 23 13.69 8.11 7.18
CA LYS A 23 14.35 7.60 8.41
C LYS A 23 13.35 7.27 9.52
N ILE A 24 12.26 8.04 9.61
CA ILE A 24 11.16 7.76 10.55
C ILE A 24 10.46 6.46 10.15
N CYS A 25 10.10 6.30 8.87
CA CYS A 25 9.47 5.09 8.34
C CYS A 25 10.33 3.84 8.57
N GLU A 26 11.63 3.92 8.26
CA GLU A 26 12.60 2.85 8.49
C GLU A 26 12.67 2.43 9.96
N ALA A 27 12.67 3.39 10.90
CA ALA A 27 12.66 3.11 12.33
C ALA A 27 11.35 2.47 12.80
N LEU A 28 10.23 2.76 12.14
CA LEU A 28 8.90 2.19 12.39
C LEU A 28 8.68 0.85 11.67
N GLY A 29 9.62 0.41 10.83
CA GLY A 29 9.51 -0.85 10.06
C GLY A 29 8.52 -0.78 8.90
N ILE A 30 8.19 0.42 8.41
CA ILE A 30 7.31 0.64 7.25
C ILE A 30 8.08 1.33 6.12
N SER A 31 7.59 1.17 4.89
CA SER A 31 8.06 1.91 3.73
C SER A 31 7.39 3.27 3.60
N LEU A 32 8.02 4.18 2.84
CA LEU A 32 7.39 5.45 2.46
C LEU A 32 6.08 5.23 1.68
N VAL A 33 5.99 4.15 0.89
CA VAL A 33 4.76 3.80 0.17
C VAL A 33 3.65 3.49 1.16
N GLU A 34 3.92 2.65 2.16
CA GLU A 34 2.95 2.34 3.23
C GLU A 34 2.55 3.58 4.04
N PHE A 35 3.47 4.53 4.24
CA PHE A 35 3.15 5.79 4.93
C PHE A 35 2.19 6.69 4.15
N PHE A 36 2.31 6.74 2.81
CA PHE A 36 1.50 7.61 1.95
C PHE A 36 0.24 6.94 1.37
N THR A 37 0.04 5.64 1.60
CA THR A 37 -1.11 4.93 1.04
C THR A 37 -2.24 4.87 2.06
N ASP A 38 -3.41 5.42 1.72
CA ASP A 38 -4.62 5.37 2.56
C ASP A 38 -5.32 3.99 2.53
N GLU A 39 -5.02 3.18 1.52
CA GLU A 39 -5.50 1.81 1.38
C GLU A 39 -4.53 0.80 2.00
N PRO A 40 -5.02 -0.27 2.68
CA PRO A 40 -4.16 -1.34 3.14
C PRO A 40 -3.40 -1.93 1.95
N THR A 41 -2.09 -1.71 1.92
CA THR A 41 -1.14 -2.26 0.94
C THR A 41 -1.09 -3.79 0.95
N GLN A 42 -1.70 -4.42 1.96
CA GLN A 42 -1.75 -5.86 2.06
C GLN A 42 -2.98 -6.43 1.35
N VAL A 43 -2.71 -7.16 0.26
CA VAL A 43 -3.70 -8.02 -0.40
C VAL A 43 -4.32 -8.94 0.67
N PRO A 44 -5.65 -8.90 0.88
CA PRO A 44 -6.34 -9.78 1.82
C PRO A 44 -5.94 -11.24 1.64
N ASN A 45 -5.79 -11.98 2.75
CA ASN A 45 -5.32 -13.37 2.71
C ASN A 45 -6.12 -14.27 1.76
N HIS A 46 -7.43 -14.05 1.66
CA HIS A 46 -8.30 -14.82 0.77
C HIS A 46 -8.09 -14.51 -0.73
N LEU A 47 -7.48 -13.37 -1.06
CA LEU A 47 -7.13 -13.01 -2.45
C LEU A 47 -5.74 -13.46 -2.87
N ARG A 48 -4.87 -13.88 -1.93
CA ARG A 48 -3.51 -14.35 -2.25
C ARG A 48 -3.49 -15.52 -3.25
N PRO A 49 -4.33 -16.57 -3.12
CA PRO A 49 -4.35 -17.65 -4.10
C PRO A 49 -4.69 -17.16 -5.50
N LEU A 50 -5.67 -16.25 -5.63
CA LEU A 50 -6.05 -15.67 -6.91
C LEU A 50 -4.92 -14.85 -7.53
N LEU A 51 -4.17 -14.10 -6.71
CA LEU A 51 -3.04 -13.30 -7.16
C LEU A 51 -1.87 -14.18 -7.61
N ASP A 52 -1.54 -15.23 -6.84
CA ASP A 52 -0.46 -16.17 -7.15
C ASP A 52 -0.72 -16.93 -8.45
N GLU A 53 -1.97 -17.37 -8.66
CA GLU A 53 -2.43 -17.98 -9.91
C GLU A 53 -2.43 -16.96 -11.07
N GLY A 54 -2.91 -15.75 -10.80
CA GLY A 54 -3.01 -14.65 -11.75
C GLY A 54 -1.67 -14.19 -12.32
N ARG A 55 -0.57 -14.26 -11.54
CA ARG A 55 0.78 -13.88 -11.99
C ARG A 55 1.28 -14.66 -13.21
N ARG A 56 0.72 -15.85 -13.47
CA ARG A 56 1.12 -16.71 -14.60
C ARG A 56 0.31 -16.46 -15.87
N LEU A 57 -0.71 -15.61 -15.78
CA LEU A 57 -1.62 -15.35 -16.89
C LEU A 57 -1.04 -14.33 -17.88
N LYS A 58 -1.36 -14.51 -19.16
CA LYS A 58 -1.08 -13.51 -20.20
C LYS A 58 -2.00 -12.30 -20.04
N PRO A 59 -1.62 -11.11 -20.55
CA PRO A 59 -2.47 -9.91 -20.47
C PRO A 59 -3.90 -10.12 -20.99
N THR A 60 -4.06 -10.91 -22.06
CA THR A 60 -5.38 -11.23 -22.63
C THR A 60 -6.24 -12.12 -21.71
N GLN A 61 -5.61 -13.01 -20.92
CA GLN A 61 -6.30 -13.86 -19.96
C GLN A 61 -6.69 -13.08 -18.71
N VAL A 62 -5.81 -12.19 -18.24
CA VAL A 62 -6.11 -11.27 -17.13
C VAL A 62 -7.33 -10.40 -17.48
N LYS A 63 -7.40 -9.88 -18.72
CA LYS A 63 -8.55 -9.09 -19.18
C LYS A 63 -9.86 -9.89 -19.09
N LYS A 64 -9.88 -11.13 -19.60
CA LYS A 64 -11.07 -12.00 -19.54
C LYS A 64 -11.46 -12.35 -18.10
N LEU A 65 -10.48 -12.60 -17.23
CA LEU A 65 -10.72 -12.86 -15.82
C LEU A 65 -11.35 -11.63 -15.14
N ALA A 66 -10.86 -10.42 -15.43
CA ALA A 66 -11.43 -9.19 -14.91
C ALA A 66 -12.88 -8.97 -15.39
N GLU A 67 -13.18 -9.23 -16.66
CA GLU A 67 -14.55 -9.19 -17.20
C GLU A 67 -15.47 -10.19 -16.49
N PHE A 68 -15.00 -11.42 -16.25
CA PHE A 68 -15.73 -12.42 -15.48
C PHE A 68 -15.99 -11.95 -14.05
N LEU A 69 -14.97 -11.49 -13.32
CA LEU A 69 -15.12 -10.99 -11.95
C LEU A 69 -16.07 -9.78 -11.87
N ALA A 70 -16.07 -8.91 -12.89
CA ALA A 70 -17.01 -7.79 -12.99
C ALA A 70 -18.45 -8.28 -13.13
N SER A 71 -18.70 -9.31 -13.94
CA SER A 71 -20.04 -9.91 -14.10
C SER A 71 -20.60 -10.52 -12.81
N LEU A 72 -19.77 -10.83 -11.81
CA LEU A 72 -20.23 -11.29 -10.51
C LEU A 72 -20.79 -10.15 -9.64
N LYS A 73 -20.32 -8.90 -9.84
CA LYS A 73 -20.82 -7.72 -9.10
C LYS A 73 -22.19 -7.25 -9.57
N ASP A 74 -22.55 -7.55 -10.83
CA ASP A 74 -23.85 -7.17 -11.41
C ASP A 74 -25.00 -8.13 -11.03
N ASN A 75 -24.71 -9.19 -10.26
CA ASN A 75 -25.68 -10.20 -9.83
C ASN A 75 -26.07 -10.10 -8.34
N GLU A 76 -25.78 -8.97 -7.68
CA GLU A 76 -26.37 -8.59 -6.37
C GLU A 76 -27.57 -7.64 -6.53
#